data_AF-A0A1F4C7W5-F1
#
_entry.id   AF-A0A1F4C7W5-F1
#
_cell.length_a   1.000
_cell.length_b   1.000
_cell.length_c   1.000
_cell.angle_alpha   90.00
_cell.angle_beta   90.00
_cell.angle_gamma   90.00
#
_symmetry.space_group_name_H-M   'P 1'
#
loop_
_entity.id
_entity.type
_entity.pdbx_description
1 polymer ?
#
loop_
_entity_poly.entity_id
_entity_poly.type
_entity_poly.pdbx_seq_one_letter_code
_entity_poly.pdbx_strand_id
1 'polypeptide(L)'
;MLHERGGPAPGSRMGDAGELRLCERWTSSGKSVFHFDVQGSVGKSTDAGIPWLKRLCDETGERIHFWPFDGWLPVPGKSVVAEVYPSIFRNRYAREGRTADEQDAYAAARWMVDMDARGCAGGLLRAAADGFGARNGRARGVDLGGNVTGCTRRTRRQ
;
A
#
# COMPACT_ATOMS: atom_id res chain seq x y z
N MET A 1 -15.13 20.98 -4.07
CA MET A 1 -14.38 20.15 -5.05
C MET A 1 -15.16 18.95 -5.58
N LEU A 2 -15.50 17.91 -4.80
CA LEU A 2 -16.24 16.74 -5.33
C LEU A 2 -17.71 17.04 -5.67
N HIS A 3 -18.40 17.82 -4.83
CA HIS A 3 -19.79 18.24 -5.08
C HIS A 3 -19.93 19.09 -6.35
N GLU A 4 -19.01 20.02 -6.57
CA GLU A 4 -18.98 20.90 -7.75
C GLU A 4 -18.80 20.16 -9.08
N ARG A 5 -18.44 18.87 -9.04
CA ARG A 5 -18.30 17.99 -10.20
C ARG A 5 -19.45 16.97 -10.33
N GLY A 6 -20.62 17.28 -9.76
CA GLY A 6 -21.79 16.40 -9.78
C GLY A 6 -21.78 15.31 -8.70
N GLY A 7 -20.87 15.41 -7.74
CA GLY A 7 -20.88 14.57 -6.55
C GLY A 7 -22.04 14.91 -5.61
N PRO A 8 -22.44 13.95 -4.74
CA PRO A 8 -23.46 14.20 -3.71
C PRO A 8 -23.08 15.39 -2.83
N ALA A 9 -24.08 16.09 -2.28
CA ALA A 9 -23.86 17.24 -1.41
C ALA A 9 -22.98 16.86 -0.20
N PRO A 10 -22.12 17.76 0.32
CA PRO A 10 -21.34 17.49 1.52
C PRO A 10 -22.23 16.98 2.67
N GLY A 11 -21.86 15.86 3.29
CA GLY A 11 -22.64 15.23 4.37
C GLY A 11 -23.81 14.33 3.92
N SER A 12 -24.17 14.29 2.64
CA SER A 12 -25.29 13.47 2.14
C SER A 12 -24.94 12.00 1.86
N ARG A 13 -23.66 11.61 2.00
CA ARG A 13 -23.20 10.21 1.98
C ARG A 13 -22.30 9.91 3.17
N MET A 14 -22.84 9.99 4.38
CA MET A 14 -22.29 9.18 5.47
C MET A 14 -22.91 7.80 5.34
N GLY A 15 -22.12 6.81 4.89
CA GLY A 15 -22.55 5.42 4.92
C GLY A 15 -22.75 4.93 6.36
N ASP A 16 -23.30 3.73 6.52
CA ASP A 16 -23.61 3.18 7.84
C ASP A 16 -22.37 2.52 8.48
N ALA A 17 -22.14 2.76 9.78
CA ALA A 17 -20.98 2.22 10.50
C ALA A 17 -20.98 0.68 10.63
N GLY A 18 -22.13 0.03 10.38
CA GLY A 18 -22.29 -1.42 10.26
C GLY A 18 -22.25 -1.93 8.81
N GLU A 19 -22.14 -1.05 7.82
CA GLU A 19 -22.12 -1.44 6.40
C GLU A 19 -20.82 -2.16 6.03
N LEU A 20 -20.93 -3.46 5.75
CA LEU A 20 -19.80 -4.28 5.30
C LEU A 20 -19.88 -4.55 3.80
N ARG A 21 -18.75 -4.35 3.11
CA ARG A 21 -18.55 -4.80 1.73
C ARG A 21 -18.67 -6.31 1.66
N LEU A 22 -18.94 -6.84 0.47
CA LEU A 22 -19.15 -8.28 0.27
C LEU A 22 -18.02 -9.12 0.90
N CYS A 23 -16.75 -8.77 0.66
CA CYS A 23 -15.60 -9.49 1.21
C CYS A 23 -15.48 -9.39 2.75
N GLU A 24 -15.91 -8.27 3.33
CA GLU A 24 -15.80 -8.02 4.77
C GLU A 24 -16.83 -8.86 5.56
N ARG A 25 -17.98 -9.21 4.97
CA ARG A 25 -18.99 -10.07 5.61
C ARG A 25 -18.47 -11.49 5.90
N TRP A 26 -17.50 -11.95 5.13
CA TRP A 26 -16.90 -13.29 5.29
C TRP A 26 -15.70 -13.29 6.24
N THR A 27 -15.36 -12.14 6.83
CA THR A 27 -14.26 -11.99 7.78
C THR A 27 -14.81 -11.51 9.12
N SER A 28 -14.69 -12.33 10.17
CA SER A 28 -15.27 -12.03 11.49
C SER A 28 -14.74 -10.74 12.14
N SER A 29 -13.58 -10.24 11.71
CA SER A 29 -12.97 -8.99 12.16
C SER A 29 -13.08 -7.84 11.14
N GLY A 30 -13.88 -8.01 10.08
CA GLY A 30 -14.13 -6.96 9.10
C GLY A 30 -14.73 -5.71 9.77
N LYS A 31 -14.17 -4.54 9.47
CA LYS A 31 -14.70 -3.25 9.94
C LYS A 31 -15.24 -2.47 8.75
N SER A 32 -16.40 -1.83 8.93
CA SER A 32 -16.93 -0.87 7.95
C SER A 32 -15.94 0.27 7.74
N VAL A 33 -15.89 0.77 6.52
CA VAL A 33 -15.11 1.98 6.18
C VAL A 33 -15.78 3.27 6.63
N PHE A 34 -17.05 3.18 7.04
CA PHE A 34 -17.77 4.27 7.70
C PHE A 34 -17.71 4.16 9.24
N HIS A 35 -16.93 3.22 9.77
CA HIS A 35 -16.70 3.11 11.20
C HIS A 35 -15.68 4.16 11.65
N PHE A 36 -16.15 5.39 11.89
CA PHE A 36 -15.33 6.51 12.37
C PHE A 36 -15.23 6.51 13.91
N ASP A 37 -14.21 7.20 14.45
CA ASP A 37 -14.16 7.64 15.85
C ASP A 37 -14.09 6.57 16.96
N VAL A 38 -13.48 5.41 16.67
CA VAL A 38 -13.03 4.45 17.69
C VAL A 38 -11.53 4.14 17.56
N GLN A 39 -10.90 3.69 18.64
CA GLN A 39 -9.53 3.18 18.60
C GLN A 39 -9.41 2.06 17.56
N GLY A 40 -8.46 2.19 16.63
CA GLY A 40 -8.29 1.27 15.51
C GLY A 40 -9.36 1.37 14.41
N SER A 41 -10.07 2.50 14.32
CA SER A 41 -10.86 2.89 13.15
C SER A 41 -9.93 3.21 11.97
N VAL A 42 -10.23 2.62 10.82
CA VAL A 42 -9.59 2.95 9.54
C VAL A 42 -10.42 3.93 8.71
N GLY A 43 -11.59 4.35 9.23
CA GLY A 43 -12.55 5.16 8.47
C GLY A 43 -11.94 6.48 8.04
N LYS A 44 -11.26 7.20 8.96
CA LYS A 44 -10.66 8.51 8.67
C LYS A 44 -9.59 8.44 7.58
N SER A 45 -8.68 7.47 7.64
CA SER A 45 -7.63 7.32 6.64
C SER A 45 -8.18 6.82 5.30
N THR A 46 -9.22 5.98 5.33
CA THR A 46 -9.89 5.51 4.12
C THR A 46 -10.63 6.65 3.40
N ASP A 47 -11.41 7.43 4.15
CA ASP A 47 -12.17 8.56 3.64
C ASP A 47 -11.27 9.67 3.10
N ALA A 48 -10.15 9.94 3.78
CA ALA A 48 -9.15 10.88 3.27
C ALA A 48 -8.38 10.32 2.07
N GLY A 49 -8.00 9.04 2.07
CA GLY A 49 -7.05 8.46 1.12
C GLY A 49 -7.65 8.00 -0.22
N ILE A 50 -8.82 7.35 -0.23
CA ILE A 50 -9.43 6.81 -1.45
C ILE A 50 -9.68 7.90 -2.52
N PRO A 51 -10.20 9.09 -2.17
CA PRO A 51 -10.38 10.17 -3.16
C PRO A 51 -9.08 10.58 -3.85
N TRP A 52 -7.95 10.58 -3.14
CA TRP A 52 -6.63 10.85 -3.74
C TRP A 52 -6.18 9.74 -4.68
N LEU A 53 -6.39 8.47 -4.31
CA LEU A 53 -6.10 7.33 -5.20
C LEU A 53 -6.95 7.43 -6.48
N LYS A 54 -8.25 7.72 -6.37
CA LYS A 54 -9.14 7.91 -7.52
C LYS A 54 -8.65 9.05 -8.42
N ARG A 55 -8.25 10.18 -7.82
CA ARG A 55 -7.68 11.32 -8.55
C ARG A 55 -6.40 10.93 -9.29
N LEU A 56 -5.51 10.17 -8.65
CA LEU A 56 -4.30 9.66 -9.30
C LEU A 56 -4.66 8.77 -10.50
N CYS A 57 -5.63 7.86 -10.36
CA CYS A 57 -6.11 7.05 -11.49
C CYS A 57 -6.59 7.93 -12.66
N ASP A 58 -7.41 8.94 -12.35
CA ASP A 58 -8.02 9.81 -13.37
C ASP A 58 -7.00 10.72 -14.08
N GLU A 59 -6.04 11.28 -13.34
CA GLU A 59 -5.10 12.28 -13.87
C GLU A 59 -3.87 11.64 -14.53
N THR A 60 -3.47 10.44 -14.10
CA THR A 60 -2.21 9.84 -14.54
C THR A 60 -2.36 8.70 -15.54
N GLY A 61 -3.55 8.08 -15.61
CA GLY A 61 -3.83 6.97 -16.52
C GLY A 61 -2.79 5.85 -16.40
N GLU A 62 -2.29 5.39 -17.54
CA GLU A 62 -1.38 4.23 -17.61
C GLU A 62 0.05 4.50 -17.08
N ARG A 63 0.37 5.71 -16.62
CA ARG A 63 1.71 6.05 -16.08
C ARG A 63 1.95 5.50 -14.67
N ILE A 64 0.88 5.13 -13.96
CA ILE A 64 0.95 4.52 -12.64
C ILE A 64 0.57 3.03 -12.74
N HIS A 65 1.24 2.22 -11.95
CA HIS A 65 0.92 0.81 -11.69
C HIS A 65 0.44 0.66 -10.25
N PHE A 66 -0.84 0.33 -10.07
CA PHE A 66 -1.44 0.06 -8.76
C PHE A 66 -1.21 -1.39 -8.38
N TRP A 67 -0.13 -1.64 -7.63
CA TRP A 67 0.24 -2.97 -7.21
C TRP A 67 -0.59 -3.42 -5.99
N PRO A 68 -1.11 -4.67 -5.96
CA PRO A 68 -0.95 -5.75 -6.95
C PRO A 68 -2.08 -5.82 -8.00
N PHE A 69 -3.01 -4.86 -8.01
CA PHE A 69 -4.25 -4.92 -8.83
C PHE A 69 -4.00 -4.88 -10.34
N ASP A 70 -3.02 -4.08 -10.80
CA ASP A 70 -2.62 -4.00 -12.21
C ASP A 70 -1.68 -5.15 -12.63
N GLY A 71 -1.40 -6.08 -11.71
CA GLY A 71 -0.48 -7.19 -11.90
C GLY A 71 0.67 -7.18 -10.91
N TRP A 72 1.32 -8.34 -10.78
CA TRP A 72 2.34 -8.59 -9.77
C TRP A 72 3.72 -8.00 -10.10
N LEU A 73 4.03 -7.84 -11.38
CA LEU A 73 5.27 -7.27 -11.87
C LEU A 73 4.97 -5.93 -12.54
N PRO A 74 5.38 -4.79 -11.95
CA PRO A 74 5.21 -3.50 -12.59
C PRO A 74 5.99 -3.40 -13.90
N VAL A 75 5.39 -2.72 -14.87
CA VAL A 75 6.04 -2.42 -16.15
C VAL A 75 7.15 -1.38 -15.92
N PRO A 76 8.37 -1.59 -16.44
CA PRO A 76 9.45 -0.59 -16.35
C PRO A 76 9.01 0.79 -16.87
N GLY A 77 9.47 1.85 -16.20
CA GLY A 77 9.14 3.23 -16.57
C GLY A 77 7.81 3.75 -16.02
N LYS A 78 7.05 2.92 -15.29
CA LYS A 78 5.86 3.36 -14.54
C LYS A 78 6.19 3.66 -13.08
N SER A 79 5.50 4.64 -12.50
CA SER A 79 5.47 4.82 -11.05
C SER A 79 4.62 3.74 -10.42
N VAL A 80 4.97 3.29 -9.21
CA VAL A 80 4.23 2.23 -8.51
C VAL A 80 3.54 2.79 -7.29
N VAL A 81 2.24 2.52 -7.15
CA VAL A 81 1.51 2.71 -5.89
C VAL A 81 1.36 1.33 -5.26
N ALA A 82 1.82 1.19 -4.02
CA ALA A 82 1.76 -0.05 -3.26
C ALA A 82 1.39 0.22 -1.81
N GLU A 83 0.71 -0.74 -1.20
CA GLU A 83 0.47 -0.73 0.24
C GLU A 83 1.75 -1.17 0.98
N VAL A 84 2.12 -0.43 2.01
CA VAL A 84 3.28 -0.72 2.85
C VAL A 84 2.86 -0.79 4.31
N TYR A 85 3.53 -1.64 5.09
CA TYR A 85 3.35 -1.71 6.53
C TYR A 85 4.60 -1.14 7.23
N PRO A 86 4.60 0.16 7.61
CA PRO A 86 5.82 0.86 8.00
C PRO A 86 6.51 0.30 9.24
N SER A 87 5.75 -0.38 10.10
CA SER A 87 6.26 -0.95 11.34
C SER A 87 7.41 -1.96 11.15
N ILE A 88 7.52 -2.55 9.95
CA ILE A 88 8.59 -3.47 9.54
C ILE A 88 9.95 -2.74 9.41
N PHE A 89 9.91 -1.46 9.05
CA PHE A 89 11.11 -0.66 8.74
C PHE A 89 11.40 0.40 9.81
N ARG A 90 10.39 0.84 10.58
CA ARG A 90 10.51 1.98 11.51
C ARG A 90 11.68 1.92 12.47
N ASN A 91 12.04 0.72 12.96
CA ASN A 91 13.12 0.52 13.93
C ASN A 91 14.50 0.35 13.27
N ARG A 92 14.58 0.35 11.94
CA ARG A 92 15.85 0.23 11.18
C ARG A 92 16.59 1.57 11.07
N TYR A 93 15.91 2.68 11.33
CA TYR A 93 16.46 4.02 11.22
C TYR A 93 16.28 4.80 12.52
N ALA A 94 17.26 5.65 12.86
CA ALA A 94 17.16 6.53 14.03
C ALA A 94 15.96 7.46 13.92
N ARG A 95 15.26 7.69 15.04
CA ARG A 95 14.02 8.49 15.07
C ARG A 95 14.24 10.00 15.01
N GLU A 96 15.38 10.50 15.51
CA GLU A 96 15.82 11.90 15.38
C GLU A 96 14.73 12.95 15.71
N GLY A 97 13.92 12.70 16.74
CA GLY A 97 12.86 13.61 17.17
C GLY A 97 11.57 13.59 16.34
N ARG A 98 11.49 12.77 15.27
CA ARG A 98 10.28 12.61 14.45
C ARG A 98 9.11 12.04 15.27
N THR A 99 7.90 12.48 14.96
CA THR A 99 6.65 11.87 15.44
C THR A 99 6.51 10.43 14.90
N ALA A 100 5.51 9.68 15.37
CA ALA A 100 5.33 8.30 14.93
C ALA A 100 5.04 8.22 13.43
N ASP A 101 4.12 9.05 12.93
CA ASP A 101 3.74 9.07 11.51
C ASP A 101 4.88 9.57 10.61
N GLU A 102 5.61 10.59 11.06
CA GLU A 102 6.82 11.06 10.35
C GLU A 102 7.91 9.99 10.29
N GLN A 103 8.08 9.22 11.37
CA GLN A 103 9.04 8.11 11.40
C GLN A 103 8.64 7.01 10.43
N ASP A 104 7.36 6.65 10.41
CA ASP A 104 6.84 5.61 9.53
C ASP A 104 6.99 6.01 8.05
N ALA A 105 6.65 7.25 7.70
CA ALA A 105 6.85 7.79 6.36
C ALA A 105 8.34 7.84 5.96
N TYR A 106 9.20 8.36 6.84
CA TYR A 106 10.64 8.42 6.61
C TYR A 106 11.24 7.03 6.42
N ALA A 107 10.94 6.10 7.32
CA ALA A 107 11.52 4.76 7.30
C ALA A 107 11.09 3.97 6.05
N ALA A 108 9.83 4.09 5.64
CA ALA A 108 9.35 3.47 4.40
C ALA A 108 10.08 4.03 3.18
N ALA A 109 10.20 5.36 3.06
CA ALA A 109 10.88 6.00 1.94
C ALA A 109 12.38 5.68 1.90
N ARG A 110 13.07 5.78 3.04
CA ARG A 110 14.50 5.46 3.15
C ARG A 110 14.79 4.00 2.84
N TRP A 111 13.94 3.10 3.31
CA TRP A 111 14.10 1.69 3.00
C TRP A 111 13.99 1.40 1.50
N MET A 112 13.02 2.03 0.81
CA MET A 112 12.90 1.88 -0.64
C MET A 112 14.14 2.40 -1.38
N VAL A 113 14.67 3.56 -0.98
CA VAL A 113 15.92 4.11 -1.56
C VAL A 113 17.09 3.14 -1.35
N ASP A 114 17.25 2.60 -0.15
CA ASP A 114 18.34 1.67 0.15
C ASP A 114 18.22 0.35 -0.65
N MET A 115 16.99 -0.14 -0.87
CA MET A 115 16.74 -1.34 -1.68
C MET A 115 16.97 -1.10 -3.17
N ASP A 116 16.59 0.07 -3.67
CA ASP A 116 16.82 0.47 -5.07
C ASP A 116 18.32 0.64 -5.34
N ALA A 117 19.05 1.32 -4.45
CA ALA A 117 20.50 1.49 -4.56
C ALA A 117 21.28 0.15 -4.56
N ARG A 118 20.69 -0.91 -3.99
CA ARG A 118 21.25 -2.27 -4.00
C ARG A 118 20.76 -3.12 -5.18
N GLY A 119 19.85 -2.60 -6.01
CA GLY A 119 19.21 -3.32 -7.10
C GLY A 119 18.23 -4.40 -6.64
N CYS A 120 17.79 -4.39 -5.38
CA CYS A 120 16.95 -5.45 -4.81
C CYS A 120 15.44 -5.08 -4.83
N ALA A 121 15.06 -3.84 -5.19
CA ALA A 121 13.65 -3.39 -5.23
C ALA A 121 12.79 -4.21 -6.23
N GLY A 122 13.27 -4.43 -7.45
CA GLY A 122 12.57 -5.29 -8.42
C GLY A 122 12.48 -6.76 -7.99
N GLY A 123 13.50 -7.23 -7.25
CA GLY A 123 13.52 -8.58 -6.69
C GLY A 123 12.43 -8.81 -5.62
N LEU A 124 12.10 -7.79 -4.84
CA LEU A 124 11.04 -7.84 -3.83
C LEU A 124 9.66 -8.09 -4.47
N LEU A 125 9.33 -7.30 -5.49
CA LEU A 125 8.05 -7.41 -6.19
C LEU A 125 7.93 -8.76 -6.91
N ARG A 126 9.04 -9.25 -7.46
CA ARG A 126 9.11 -10.57 -8.08
C ARG A 126 8.97 -11.70 -7.06
N ALA A 127 9.61 -11.60 -5.90
CA ALA A 127 9.45 -12.57 -4.82
C ALA A 127 7.99 -12.63 -4.32
N ALA A 128 7.31 -11.49 -4.25
CA ALA A 128 5.89 -11.43 -3.94
C ALA A 128 5.03 -12.12 -5.02
N ALA A 129 5.32 -11.88 -6.29
CA ALA A 129 4.67 -12.53 -7.43
C ALA A 129 4.81 -14.07 -7.37
N ASP A 130 6.05 -14.53 -7.19
CA ASP A 130 6.41 -15.95 -7.14
C ASP A 130 5.77 -16.63 -5.91
N GLY A 131 5.72 -15.93 -4.77
CA GLY A 131 5.13 -16.42 -3.52
C GLY A 131 3.61 -16.57 -3.54
N PHE A 132 2.90 -15.72 -4.29
CA PHE A 132 1.44 -15.83 -4.48
C PHE A 132 1.07 -17.04 -5.36
N GLY A 133 1.80 -17.26 -6.45
CA GLY A 133 1.58 -18.41 -7.35
C GLY A 133 1.81 -19.78 -6.68
N ALA A 134 2.70 -19.85 -5.70
CA ALA A 134 3.04 -21.09 -5.00
C ALA A 134 2.07 -21.47 -3.86
N ARG A 135 1.18 -20.56 -3.40
CA ARG A 135 0.32 -20.80 -2.24
C ARG A 135 -1.15 -20.54 -2.58
N ASN A 136 -1.84 -21.56 -3.11
CA ASN A 136 -3.30 -21.68 -3.29
C ASN A 136 -4.17 -20.54 -2.70
N GLY A 137 -4.26 -19.42 -3.42
CA GLY A 137 -5.40 -18.49 -3.41
C GLY A 137 -5.77 -17.78 -2.10
N ARG A 138 -4.99 -17.86 -1.01
CA ARG A 138 -5.25 -17.04 0.18
C ARG A 138 -4.37 -15.79 0.17
N ALA A 139 -4.93 -14.70 -0.33
CA ALA A 139 -4.39 -13.36 -0.12
C ALA A 139 -4.44 -13.01 1.38
N ARG A 140 -3.38 -13.35 2.11
CA ARG A 140 -3.02 -12.60 3.32
C ARG A 140 -2.03 -11.54 2.85
N GLY A 141 -2.20 -10.30 3.30
CA GLY A 141 -1.40 -9.15 2.88
C GLY A 141 0.07 -9.51 2.71
N VAL A 142 0.64 -9.11 1.58
CA VAL A 142 2.04 -9.40 1.29
C VAL A 142 2.89 -8.60 2.28
N ASP A 143 3.40 -9.32 3.26
CA ASP A 143 4.40 -8.83 4.20
C ASP A 143 5.72 -8.66 3.45
N LEU A 144 6.07 -7.41 3.12
CA LEU A 144 7.36 -7.04 2.52
C LEU A 144 8.53 -7.17 3.55
N GLY A 145 8.28 -7.70 4.74
CA GLY A 145 9.23 -7.91 5.83
C GLY A 145 10.04 -9.21 5.79
N GLY A 146 9.91 -10.01 4.72
CA GLY A 146 10.76 -11.18 4.52
C GLY A 146 12.24 -10.81 4.50
N ASN A 147 13.05 -11.50 5.32
CA ASN A 147 14.50 -11.34 5.37
C ASN A 147 15.09 -11.76 4.00
N VAL A 148 15.37 -10.78 3.12
CA VAL A 148 16.01 -11.05 1.81
C VAL A 148 17.50 -11.24 2.05
N THR A 149 17.89 -12.42 2.52
CA THR A 149 19.30 -12.81 2.75
C THR A 149 20.01 -13.20 1.44
N GLY A 150 19.66 -12.60 0.30
CA GLY A 150 20.02 -13.13 -1.01
C GLY A 150 20.19 -12.11 -2.13
N CYS A 151 20.64 -10.88 -1.83
CA CYS A 151 21.08 -9.96 -2.90
C CYS A 151 22.53 -10.31 -3.30
N THR A 152 22.74 -11.45 -3.96
CA THR A 152 24.06 -11.79 -4.54
C THR A 152 24.22 -11.05 -5.86
N ARG A 153 25.15 -10.08 -5.88
CA ARG A 153 25.62 -9.43 -7.11
C ARG A 153 26.19 -10.51 -8.04
N ARG A 154 25.45 -10.93 -9.07
CA ARG A 154 26.05 -11.56 -10.24
C ARG A 154 26.61 -10.45 -11.13
N THR A 155 27.84 -10.03 -10.85
CA THR A 155 28.66 -9.33 -11.85
C THR A 155 28.98 -10.34 -12.96
N ARG A 156 28.33 -10.21 -14.12
CA ARG A 156 28.85 -10.80 -15.36
C ARG A 156 30.16 -10.07 -15.67
N ARG A 157 31.29 -10.76 -15.51
CA ARG A 157 32.53 -10.39 -16.20
C ARG A 157 32.34 -10.74 -17.67
N GLN A 158 32.50 -9.75 -18.55
CA GLN A 158 33.02 -9.99 -19.89
C GLN A 158 34.54 -9.83 -19.81
#